data_AF-A0A1Q3GZE0-F1
#
_entry.id   AF-A0A1Q3GZE0-F1
#
_cell.length_a   1.000
_cell.length_b   1.000
_cell.length_c   1.000
_cell.angle_alpha   90.00
_cell.angle_beta   90.00
_cell.angle_gamma   90.00
#
_symmetry.space_group_name_H-M   'P 1'
#
loop_
_entity.id
_entity.type
_entity.pdbx_description
1 polymer ?
#
loop_
_entity_poly.entity_id
_entity_poly.type
_entity_poly.pdbx_seq_one_letter_code
_entity_poly.pdbx_strand_id
1 'polypeptide(L)'
;MITQNLTKNHFLYTKEWESMAEIQNPHRNLVILERTISSDLQDFLLLLQKEPEVPTIQGTFPLHRIKSTFKKYLQQFYNLNVHGYQALIEDVYQLAWQFSQLVQQRDIKVYFAKIDNSMCRLFHTDANELRLLCTYWGAGTQWVDNNNIRPITAEANTNAARIKDLSKVFSIKAYDVGILKGALHDHLATNALMHRSPPLENNECRLLLRLDTENVL
;
A
#
# COMPACT_ATOMS: atom_id res chain seq x y z
N MET A 1 -23.28 6.99 -7.14
CA MET A 1 -24.32 6.98 -6.09
C MET A 1 -23.64 6.64 -4.77
N ILE A 2 -23.33 7.67 -3.98
CA ILE A 2 -22.86 7.54 -2.60
C ILE A 2 -24.06 7.86 -1.73
N THR A 3 -24.54 6.87 -0.96
CA THR A 3 -25.05 7.00 0.43
C THR A 3 -25.76 5.71 0.81
N GLN A 4 -25.06 4.83 1.50
CA GLN A 4 -25.64 4.12 2.64
C GLN A 4 -24.59 4.08 3.75
N ASN A 5 -24.97 4.62 4.91
CA ASN A 5 -24.31 4.42 6.18
C ASN A 5 -24.06 2.93 6.40
N LEU A 6 -22.81 2.49 6.28
CA LEU A 6 -22.36 1.16 6.70
C LEU A 6 -21.28 1.34 7.76
N THR A 7 -21.69 1.74 8.95
CA THR A 7 -20.92 1.62 10.21
C THR A 7 -20.65 0.15 10.60
N LYS A 8 -20.88 -0.79 9.68
CA LYS A 8 -20.67 -2.24 9.82
C LYS A 8 -19.76 -2.86 8.75
N ASN A 9 -19.29 -2.09 7.76
CA ASN A 9 -18.37 -2.63 6.75
C ASN A 9 -16.93 -2.59 7.25
N HIS A 10 -16.19 -3.69 7.07
CA HIS A 10 -14.78 -3.75 7.49
C HIS A 10 -13.83 -2.96 6.58
N PHE A 11 -14.33 -2.26 5.56
CA PHE A 11 -13.58 -1.34 4.73
C PHE A 11 -14.32 0.00 4.54
N LEU A 12 -13.59 1.05 4.16
CA LEU A 12 -14.11 2.38 3.86
C LEU A 12 -13.38 2.97 2.65
N TYR A 13 -14.12 3.62 1.75
CA TYR A 13 -13.56 4.52 0.72
C TYR A 13 -13.80 5.96 1.14
N THR A 14 -12.79 6.82 0.99
CA THR A 14 -12.84 8.24 1.33
C THR A 14 -12.06 9.06 0.30
N LYS A 15 -12.34 10.37 0.23
CA LYS A 15 -11.52 11.35 -0.51
C LYS A 15 -10.76 12.30 0.42
N GLU A 16 -11.05 12.25 1.71
CA GLU A 16 -10.46 13.10 2.74
C GLU A 16 -9.51 12.28 3.61
N TRP A 17 -8.30 12.80 3.85
CA TRP A 17 -7.29 12.10 4.62
C TRP A 17 -7.70 11.89 6.08
N GLU A 18 -8.42 12.83 6.68
CA GLU A 18 -8.87 12.78 8.07
C GLU A 18 -9.70 11.52 8.35
N SER A 19 -10.45 11.06 7.35
CA SER A 19 -11.24 9.83 7.44
C SER A 19 -10.38 8.55 7.45
N MET A 20 -9.09 8.63 7.14
CA MET A 20 -8.16 7.50 7.28
C MET A 20 -7.99 7.08 8.75
N ALA A 21 -8.24 7.97 9.70
CA ALA A 21 -8.26 7.66 11.14
C ALA A 21 -9.31 6.60 11.52
N GLU A 22 -10.32 6.38 10.67
CA GLU A 22 -11.30 5.32 10.84
C GLU A 22 -10.68 3.92 10.95
N ILE A 23 -9.44 3.72 10.46
CA ILE A 23 -8.72 2.45 10.60
C ILE A 23 -8.50 2.07 12.06
N GLN A 24 -8.49 3.04 12.98
CA GLN A 24 -8.32 2.76 14.41
C GLN A 24 -9.55 2.05 15.02
N ASN A 25 -10.71 2.13 14.37
CA ASN A 25 -11.90 1.41 14.83
C ASN A 25 -11.67 -0.11 14.74
N PRO A 26 -11.99 -0.91 15.77
CA PRO A 26 -11.71 -2.35 15.78
C PRO A 26 -12.28 -3.12 14.58
N HIS A 27 -13.47 -2.73 14.11
CA HIS A 27 -14.17 -3.36 12.99
C HIS A 27 -13.68 -2.94 11.60
N ARG A 28 -12.79 -1.94 11.49
CA ARG A 28 -12.28 -1.43 10.21
C ARG A 28 -10.93 -2.08 9.92
N ASN A 29 -10.84 -2.87 8.86
CA ASN A 29 -9.63 -3.59 8.45
C ASN A 29 -8.89 -2.85 7.32
N LEU A 30 -9.60 -1.98 6.60
CA LEU A 30 -9.10 -1.24 5.45
C LEU A 30 -9.75 0.14 5.36
N VAL A 31 -8.96 1.17 5.10
CA VAL A 31 -9.47 2.46 4.60
C VAL A 31 -8.70 2.82 3.33
N ILE A 32 -9.42 3.21 2.28
CA ILE A 32 -8.87 3.57 0.98
C ILE A 32 -9.15 5.05 0.73
N LEU A 33 -8.10 5.83 0.57
CA LEU A 33 -8.15 7.19 0.06
C LEU A 33 -8.13 7.15 -1.47
N GLU A 34 -9.26 7.51 -2.08
CA GLU A 34 -9.36 7.80 -3.50
C GLU A 34 -8.77 9.17 -3.78
N ARG A 35 -7.75 9.23 -4.65
CA ARG A 35 -7.06 10.49 -4.94
C ARG A 35 -6.65 10.61 -6.39
N THR A 36 -6.35 11.84 -6.77
CA THR A 36 -5.66 12.17 -8.02
C THR A 36 -4.25 12.64 -7.72
N ILE A 37 -3.33 12.43 -8.66
CA ILE A 37 -1.95 12.93 -8.57
C ILE A 37 -1.68 13.98 -9.65
N SER A 38 -0.68 14.84 -9.44
CA SER A 38 -0.30 15.87 -10.40
C SER A 38 0.18 15.28 -11.73
N SER A 39 0.10 16.06 -12.82
CA SER A 39 0.65 15.68 -14.12
C SER A 39 2.15 15.37 -14.04
N ASP A 40 2.91 16.18 -13.31
CA ASP A 40 4.35 15.99 -13.11
C ASP A 40 4.68 14.61 -12.51
N LEU A 41 3.88 14.15 -11.54
CA LEU A 41 4.05 12.82 -10.96
C LEU A 41 3.64 11.73 -11.95
N GLN A 42 2.54 11.90 -12.68
CA GLN A 42 2.10 10.94 -13.70
C GLN A 42 3.18 10.75 -14.78
N ASP A 43 3.74 11.84 -15.30
CA ASP A 43 4.77 11.83 -16.34
C ASP A 43 6.05 11.14 -15.83
N PHE A 44 6.47 11.45 -14.60
CA PHE A 44 7.64 10.81 -14.01
C PHE A 44 7.43 9.30 -13.78
N LEU A 45 6.24 8.87 -13.35
CA LEU A 45 5.93 7.44 -13.17
C LEU A 45 5.88 6.69 -14.50
N LEU A 46 5.36 7.33 -15.56
CA LEU A 46 5.36 6.77 -16.92
C LEU A 46 6.78 6.56 -17.47
N LEU A 47 7.73 7.44 -17.11
CA LEU A 47 9.14 7.26 -17.40
C LEU A 47 9.72 6.15 -16.52
N LEU A 48 9.54 6.24 -15.20
CA LEU A 48 10.16 5.35 -14.22
C LEU A 48 9.77 3.88 -14.41
N GLN A 49 8.54 3.59 -14.86
CA GLN A 49 8.13 2.21 -15.16
C GLN A 49 8.88 1.61 -16.36
N LYS A 50 9.34 2.44 -17.31
CA LYS A 50 10.16 1.99 -18.46
C LYS A 50 11.64 1.85 -18.11
N GLU A 51 12.10 2.51 -17.06
CA GLU A 51 13.49 2.44 -16.63
C GLU A 51 13.86 1.00 -16.24
N PRO A 52 14.93 0.42 -16.81
CA PRO A 52 15.31 -0.95 -16.54
C PRO A 52 15.75 -1.13 -15.08
N GLU A 53 16.45 -0.15 -14.53
CA GLU A 53 16.97 -0.17 -13.17
C GLU A 53 16.36 0.97 -12.35
N VAL A 54 15.31 0.64 -11.59
CA VAL A 54 14.73 1.55 -10.59
C VAL A 54 15.32 1.19 -9.22
N PRO A 55 15.97 2.14 -8.53
CA PRO A 55 16.58 1.86 -7.23
C PRO A 55 15.50 1.45 -6.22
N THR A 56 15.71 0.31 -5.56
CA THR A 56 14.89 -0.09 -4.42
C THR A 56 15.32 0.70 -3.19
N ILE A 57 14.37 1.39 -2.56
CA ILE A 57 14.58 2.16 -1.34
C ILE A 57 13.90 1.39 -0.21
N GLN A 58 14.70 0.81 0.68
CA GLN A 58 14.19 0.04 1.80
C GLN A 58 14.96 0.37 3.07
N GLY A 59 14.24 0.60 4.16
CA GLY A 59 14.83 0.86 5.48
C GLY A 59 13.84 1.52 6.42
N THR A 60 14.21 1.61 7.69
CA THR A 60 13.51 2.44 8.67
C THR A 60 14.18 3.81 8.68
N PHE A 61 13.39 4.87 8.48
CA PHE A 61 13.90 6.23 8.40
C PHE A 61 13.12 7.16 9.33
N PRO A 62 13.80 8.08 10.04
CA PRO A 62 13.11 9.18 10.67
C PRO A 62 12.49 10.07 9.60
N LEU A 63 11.30 10.60 9.88
CA LEU A 63 10.50 11.38 8.93
C LEU A 63 11.28 12.52 8.25
N HIS A 64 12.12 13.22 9.02
CA HIS A 64 12.94 14.33 8.50
C HIS A 64 14.01 13.89 7.47
N ARG A 65 14.35 12.60 7.39
CA ARG A 65 15.33 12.06 6.43
C ARG A 65 14.71 11.54 5.15
N ILE A 66 13.41 11.26 5.10
CA ILE A 66 12.76 10.64 3.94
C ILE A 66 13.06 11.40 2.64
N LYS A 67 12.87 12.73 2.62
CA LYS A 67 13.19 13.54 1.43
C LYS A 67 14.65 13.40 1.00
N SER A 68 15.59 13.50 1.95
CA SER A 68 17.03 13.38 1.64
C SER A 68 17.41 11.98 1.16
N THR A 69 16.79 10.93 1.71
CA THR A 69 16.99 9.55 1.29
C THR A 69 16.52 9.35 -0.15
N PHE A 70 15.29 9.74 -0.46
CA PHE A 70 14.77 9.61 -1.83
C PHE A 70 15.57 10.44 -2.84
N LYS A 71 16.00 11.67 -2.48
CA LYS A 71 16.90 12.48 -3.31
C LYS A 71 18.20 11.75 -3.63
N LYS A 72 18.81 11.07 -2.65
CA LYS A 72 20.04 10.30 -2.84
C LYS A 72 19.84 9.13 -3.81
N TYR A 73 18.78 8.34 -3.62
CA TYR A 73 18.52 7.19 -4.50
C TYR A 73 18.10 7.60 -5.91
N LEU A 74 17.36 8.71 -6.06
CA LEU A 74 16.90 9.23 -7.35
C LEU A 74 17.86 10.25 -7.98
N GLN A 75 19.11 10.34 -7.49
CA GLN A 75 20.08 11.37 -7.92
C GLN A 75 20.35 11.35 -9.44
N GLN A 76 20.24 10.19 -10.10
CA GLN A 76 20.44 10.08 -11.54
C GLN A 76 19.42 10.94 -12.32
N PHE A 77 18.16 10.96 -11.88
CA PHE A 77 17.09 11.74 -12.50
C PHE A 77 17.29 13.23 -12.28
N TYR A 78 17.83 13.61 -11.12
CA TYR A 78 18.25 15.00 -10.87
C TYR A 78 19.40 15.43 -11.79
N ASN A 79 20.45 14.61 -11.90
CA ASN A 79 21.63 14.93 -12.73
C ASN A 79 21.28 15.06 -14.22
N LEU A 80 20.29 14.29 -14.67
CA LEU A 80 19.76 14.34 -16.04
C LEU A 80 18.65 15.41 -16.22
N ASN A 81 18.36 16.20 -15.19
CA ASN A 81 17.31 17.22 -15.18
C ASN A 81 15.94 16.68 -15.64
N VAL A 82 15.60 15.46 -15.22
CA VAL A 82 14.32 14.82 -15.54
C VAL A 82 13.22 15.51 -14.74
N HIS A 83 12.18 15.97 -15.43
CA HIS A 83 11.03 16.62 -14.79
C HIS A 83 10.23 15.64 -13.92
N GLY A 84 9.55 16.15 -12.89
CA GLY A 84 8.60 15.38 -12.08
C GLY A 84 9.19 14.47 -10.99
N TYR A 85 10.50 14.20 -10.96
CA TYR A 85 11.09 13.37 -9.88
C TYR A 85 10.85 13.98 -8.49
N GLN A 86 10.85 15.31 -8.37
CA GLN A 86 10.55 16.01 -7.12
C GLN A 86 9.11 15.79 -6.65
N ALA A 87 8.17 15.63 -7.58
CA ALA A 87 6.77 15.36 -7.26
C ALA A 87 6.61 14.00 -6.57
N LEU A 88 7.38 12.97 -6.99
CA LEU A 88 7.39 11.67 -6.30
C LEU A 88 7.96 11.81 -4.87
N ILE A 89 9.04 12.55 -4.71
CA ILE A 89 9.68 12.76 -3.39
C ILE A 89 8.72 13.48 -2.44
N GLU A 90 8.02 14.49 -2.93
CA GLU A 90 7.03 15.22 -2.14
C GLU A 90 5.85 14.31 -1.77
N ASP A 91 5.30 13.59 -2.74
CA ASP A 91 4.17 12.69 -2.52
C ASP A 91 4.47 11.61 -1.48
N VAL A 92 5.62 10.93 -1.61
CA VAL A 92 6.06 9.93 -0.63
C VAL A 92 6.24 10.55 0.76
N TYR A 93 6.83 11.75 0.84
CA TYR A 93 7.00 12.43 2.12
C TYR A 93 5.66 12.79 2.75
N GLN A 94 4.69 13.30 1.99
CA GLN A 94 3.36 13.63 2.51
C GLN A 94 2.67 12.38 3.04
N LEU A 95 2.66 11.28 2.27
CA LEU A 95 2.08 10.01 2.73
C LEU A 95 2.78 9.50 3.99
N ALA A 96 4.11 9.58 4.06
CA ALA A 96 4.86 9.17 5.23
C ALA A 96 4.63 10.07 6.44
N TRP A 97 4.51 11.38 6.25
CA TRP A 97 4.20 12.33 7.31
C TRP A 97 2.82 12.05 7.90
N GLN A 98 1.80 11.95 7.03
CA GLN A 98 0.45 11.71 7.47
C GLN A 98 0.27 10.33 8.14
N PHE A 99 0.92 9.29 7.59
CA PHE A 99 0.94 7.96 8.21
C PHE A 99 1.63 7.97 9.58
N SER A 100 2.76 8.69 9.70
CA SER A 100 3.46 8.92 10.96
C SER A 100 2.56 9.55 12.03
N GLN A 101 1.73 10.53 11.64
CA GLN A 101 0.78 11.14 12.58
C GLN A 101 -0.30 10.14 13.01
N LEU A 102 -0.83 9.36 12.07
CA LEU A 102 -1.87 8.35 12.33
C LEU A 102 -1.39 7.27 13.29
N VAL A 103 -0.16 6.79 13.14
CA VAL A 103 0.42 5.72 13.96
C VAL A 103 1.22 6.23 15.17
N GLN A 104 1.34 7.56 15.31
CA GLN A 104 2.12 8.24 16.35
C GLN A 104 3.59 7.79 16.45
N GLN A 105 4.21 7.46 15.30
CA GLN A 105 5.62 7.07 15.21
C GLN A 105 6.43 8.11 14.42
N ARG A 106 7.69 8.30 14.82
CA ARG A 106 8.64 9.23 14.16
C ARG A 106 9.48 8.56 13.08
N ASP A 107 9.75 7.28 13.28
CA ASP A 107 10.50 6.43 12.37
C ASP A 107 9.50 5.54 11.61
N ILE A 108 9.63 5.52 10.28
CA ILE A 108 8.73 4.78 9.40
C ILE A 108 9.56 3.81 8.58
N LYS A 109 9.11 2.55 8.54
CA LYS A 109 9.72 1.54 7.67
C LYS A 109 9.19 1.72 6.26
N VAL A 110 10.08 2.13 5.36
CA VAL A 110 9.78 2.40 3.96
C VAL A 110 10.24 1.24 3.09
N TYR A 111 9.43 0.91 2.09
CA TYR A 111 9.82 0.10 0.95
C TYR A 111 9.22 0.72 -0.31
N PHE A 112 10.07 1.21 -1.20
CA PHE A 112 9.71 1.65 -2.54
C PHE A 112 10.51 0.84 -3.55
N ALA A 113 9.82 0.20 -4.50
CA ALA A 113 10.47 -0.62 -5.51
C ALA A 113 9.66 -0.71 -6.80
N LYS A 114 10.36 -0.96 -7.89
CA LYS A 114 9.80 -1.57 -9.10
C LYS A 114 9.81 -3.09 -8.92
N ILE A 115 8.65 -3.71 -9.04
CA ILE A 115 8.44 -5.15 -8.91
C ILE A 115 8.03 -5.67 -10.28
N ASP A 116 8.84 -6.55 -10.85
CA ASP A 116 8.61 -7.22 -12.14
C ASP A 116 8.57 -8.75 -12.00
N ASN A 117 8.67 -9.26 -10.78
CA ASN A 117 8.59 -10.67 -10.45
C ASN A 117 7.44 -10.95 -9.47
N SER A 118 6.70 -12.04 -9.72
CA SER A 118 5.50 -12.39 -8.95
C SER A 118 5.86 -13.22 -7.71
N MET A 119 6.12 -12.56 -6.57
CA MET A 119 6.48 -13.21 -5.29
C MET A 119 5.28 -13.58 -4.39
N CYS A 120 4.22 -12.75 -4.31
CA CYS A 120 3.10 -12.94 -3.38
C CYS A 120 1.78 -13.29 -4.10
N ARG A 121 1.68 -14.51 -4.63
CA ARG A 121 0.50 -14.93 -5.44
C ARG A 121 -0.73 -15.34 -4.62
N LEU A 122 -0.51 -15.72 -3.36
CA LEU A 122 -1.58 -16.18 -2.46
C LEU A 122 -2.13 -15.02 -1.62
N PHE A 123 -3.45 -15.00 -1.43
CA PHE A 123 -4.09 -14.15 -0.43
C PHE A 123 -3.53 -14.49 0.96
N HIS A 124 -3.08 -13.47 1.69
CA HIS A 124 -2.48 -13.58 3.01
C HIS A 124 -2.79 -12.36 3.87
N THR A 125 -2.43 -12.46 5.14
CA THR A 125 -2.37 -11.35 6.09
C THR A 125 -0.91 -11.13 6.46
N ASP A 126 -0.48 -9.88 6.56
CA ASP A 126 0.87 -9.55 7.00
C ASP A 126 1.00 -9.55 8.53
N ALA A 127 2.19 -9.89 9.03
CA ALA A 127 2.53 -9.78 10.45
C ALA A 127 3.07 -8.37 10.79
N ASN A 128 2.21 -7.37 10.71
CA ASN A 128 2.46 -5.99 11.13
C ASN A 128 1.25 -5.42 11.89
N GLU A 129 1.39 -4.23 12.45
CA GLU A 129 0.30 -3.47 13.06
C GLU A 129 -0.56 -2.82 11.98
N LEU A 130 -0.02 -1.78 11.35
CA LEU A 130 -0.64 -1.05 10.26
C LEU A 130 0.33 -0.90 9.10
N ARG A 131 -0.22 -0.96 7.90
CA ARG A 131 0.53 -0.79 6.65
C ARG A 131 -0.19 0.15 5.72
N LEU A 132 0.52 1.15 5.21
CA LEU A 132 0.08 1.94 4.08
C LEU A 132 0.65 1.35 2.79
N LEU A 133 -0.21 1.15 1.79
CA LEU A 133 0.15 0.75 0.43
C LEU A 133 -0.32 1.80 -0.57
N CYS A 134 0.56 2.17 -1.48
CA CYS A 134 0.24 2.96 -2.67
C CYS A 134 0.90 2.31 -3.88
N THR A 135 0.10 1.83 -4.82
CA THR A 135 0.62 1.35 -6.11
C THR A 135 0.63 2.53 -7.06
N TYR A 136 1.81 3.11 -7.29
CA TYR A 136 1.97 4.23 -8.21
C TYR A 136 1.83 3.83 -9.68
N TRP A 137 2.16 2.59 -10.03
CA TRP A 137 2.01 2.08 -11.39
C TRP A 137 1.69 0.59 -11.38
N GLY A 138 0.89 0.14 -12.34
CA GLY A 138 0.47 -1.26 -12.47
C GLY A 138 -0.77 -1.61 -11.64
N ALA A 139 -1.16 -2.89 -11.66
CA ALA A 139 -2.34 -3.38 -10.95
C ALA A 139 -2.16 -3.29 -9.43
N GLY A 140 -3.04 -2.58 -8.72
CA GLY A 140 -2.91 -2.38 -7.28
C GLY A 140 -3.29 -3.58 -6.42
N THR A 141 -3.08 -3.45 -5.11
CA THR A 141 -3.34 -4.51 -4.12
C THR A 141 -4.76 -5.05 -4.21
N GLN A 142 -4.89 -6.37 -4.33
CA GLN A 142 -6.17 -7.06 -4.29
C GLN A 142 -6.53 -7.47 -2.87
N TRP A 143 -7.81 -7.39 -2.53
CA TRP A 143 -8.32 -7.74 -1.21
C TRP A 143 -9.72 -8.36 -1.32
N VAL A 144 -10.20 -8.95 -0.23
CA VAL A 144 -11.52 -9.59 -0.16
C VAL A 144 -12.27 -9.18 1.10
N ASP A 145 -13.60 -9.23 1.03
CA ASP A 145 -14.44 -9.08 2.22
C ASP A 145 -14.20 -10.22 3.22
N ASN A 146 -14.25 -9.94 4.53
CA ASN A 146 -14.08 -10.96 5.57
C ASN A 146 -15.04 -12.15 5.40
N ASN A 147 -16.28 -11.88 4.96
CA ASN A 147 -17.27 -12.93 4.72
C ASN A 147 -16.89 -13.84 3.55
N ASN A 148 -15.99 -13.41 2.67
CA ASN A 148 -15.48 -14.18 1.53
C ASN A 148 -14.25 -15.04 1.89
N ILE A 149 -13.75 -14.96 3.12
CA ILE A 149 -12.59 -15.75 3.59
C ILE A 149 -13.06 -17.13 4.05
N ARG A 150 -12.35 -18.19 3.64
CA ARG A 150 -12.50 -19.56 4.17
C ARG A 150 -11.63 -19.71 5.43
N PRO A 151 -11.99 -20.59 6.38
CA PRO A 151 -11.09 -20.96 7.47
C PRO A 151 -9.74 -21.41 6.92
N ILE A 152 -8.66 -20.77 7.36
CA ILE A 152 -7.30 -21.06 6.87
C ILE A 152 -6.77 -22.27 7.62
N THR A 153 -6.66 -23.42 6.93
CA THR A 153 -6.01 -24.63 7.45
C THR A 153 -4.59 -24.76 6.90
N ALA A 154 -3.79 -25.69 7.45
CA ALA A 154 -2.45 -25.97 6.96
C ALA A 154 -2.42 -26.40 5.48
N GLU A 155 -3.50 -27.00 4.97
CA GLU A 155 -3.60 -27.42 3.57
C GLU A 155 -4.05 -26.31 2.59
N ALA A 156 -4.36 -25.11 3.07
CA ALA A 156 -4.86 -24.02 2.22
C ALA A 156 -3.73 -23.36 1.39
N ASN A 157 -3.21 -24.08 0.40
CA ASN A 157 -2.10 -23.68 -0.47
C ASN A 157 -2.53 -23.02 -1.79
N THR A 158 -3.83 -22.82 -2.02
CA THR A 158 -4.36 -22.13 -3.21
C THR A 158 -5.31 -20.99 -2.83
N ASN A 159 -5.51 -20.04 -3.74
CA ASN A 159 -6.50 -18.97 -3.53
C ASN A 159 -7.93 -19.50 -3.44
N ALA A 160 -8.27 -20.58 -4.17
CA ALA A 160 -9.58 -21.22 -4.07
C ALA A 160 -9.81 -21.91 -2.72
N ALA A 161 -8.74 -22.39 -2.07
CA ALA A 161 -8.81 -22.93 -0.71
C ALA A 161 -8.92 -21.83 0.37
N ARG A 162 -8.50 -20.59 0.07
CA ARG A 162 -8.53 -19.45 1.00
C ARG A 162 -9.75 -18.55 0.84
N ILE A 163 -10.30 -18.45 -0.37
CA ILE A 163 -11.36 -17.52 -0.75
C ILE A 163 -12.58 -18.31 -1.23
N LYS A 164 -13.78 -17.94 -0.76
CA LYS A 164 -15.04 -18.63 -1.12
C LYS A 164 -15.40 -18.40 -2.58
N ASP A 165 -15.29 -17.16 -3.04
CA ASP A 165 -15.67 -16.70 -4.37
C ASP A 165 -14.61 -15.73 -4.93
N LEU A 166 -13.83 -16.19 -5.91
CA LEU A 166 -12.76 -15.39 -6.54
C LEU A 166 -13.29 -14.29 -7.48
N SER A 167 -14.58 -14.29 -7.82
CA SER A 167 -15.19 -13.19 -8.57
C SER A 167 -15.45 -11.95 -7.69
N LYS A 168 -15.43 -12.12 -6.35
CA LYS A 168 -15.60 -11.06 -5.35
C LYS A 168 -14.26 -10.61 -4.77
N VAL A 169 -13.30 -10.41 -5.66
CA VAL A 169 -11.99 -9.83 -5.37
C VAL A 169 -12.03 -8.36 -5.77
N PHE A 170 -11.68 -7.49 -4.84
CA PHE A 170 -11.57 -6.06 -5.07
C PHE A 170 -10.10 -5.67 -5.26
N SER A 171 -9.87 -4.51 -5.86
CA SER A 171 -8.54 -3.93 -6.01
C SER A 171 -8.54 -2.49 -5.51
N ILE A 172 -7.46 -2.11 -4.84
CA ILE A 172 -7.09 -0.70 -4.68
C ILE A 172 -6.58 -0.22 -6.04
N LYS A 173 -7.08 0.89 -6.56
CA LYS A 173 -6.66 1.41 -7.88
C LYS A 173 -5.23 1.94 -7.79
N ALA A 174 -4.58 2.09 -8.94
CA ALA A 174 -3.33 2.84 -8.97
C ALA A 174 -3.55 4.26 -8.41
N TYR A 175 -2.53 4.79 -7.74
CA TYR A 175 -2.50 6.07 -7.03
C TYR A 175 -3.32 6.15 -5.74
N ASP A 176 -4.41 5.40 -5.62
CA ASP A 176 -5.18 5.29 -4.38
C ASP A 176 -4.29 4.73 -3.26
N VAL A 177 -4.58 5.17 -2.03
CA VAL A 177 -3.79 4.82 -0.85
C VAL A 177 -4.64 3.96 0.07
N GLY A 178 -4.19 2.75 0.36
CA GLY A 178 -4.82 1.88 1.36
C GLY A 178 -4.05 1.90 2.67
N ILE A 179 -4.74 2.00 3.80
CA ILE A 179 -4.20 1.64 5.11
C ILE A 179 -4.89 0.36 5.59
N LEU A 180 -4.07 -0.66 5.86
CA LEU A 180 -4.46 -2.03 6.13
C LEU A 180 -4.08 -2.40 7.57
N LYS A 181 -4.95 -3.14 8.25
CA LYS A 181 -4.59 -3.86 9.48
C LYS A 181 -3.82 -5.14 9.17
N GLY A 182 -2.73 -5.36 9.89
CA GLY A 182 -2.05 -6.64 9.93
C GLY A 182 -2.48 -7.51 11.10
N ALA A 183 -1.89 -8.69 11.18
CA ALA A 183 -2.18 -9.70 12.18
C ALA A 183 -1.65 -9.36 13.58
N LEU A 184 -0.77 -8.36 13.72
CA LEU A 184 -0.28 -7.94 15.05
C LEU A 184 -1.19 -6.87 15.70
N HIS A 185 -2.01 -6.17 14.91
CA HIS A 185 -2.84 -5.04 15.34
C HIS A 185 -3.79 -5.33 16.52
N ASP A 186 -4.29 -6.56 16.65
CA ASP A 186 -5.18 -6.93 17.73
C ASP A 186 -4.83 -8.34 18.21
N HIS A 187 -4.26 -8.43 19.42
CA HIS A 187 -3.72 -9.66 20.01
C HIS A 187 -4.79 -10.69 20.41
N LEU A 188 -6.09 -10.33 20.32
CA LEU A 188 -7.20 -11.15 20.83
C LEU A 188 -8.14 -11.69 19.74
N ALA A 189 -8.27 -11.02 18.60
CA ALA A 189 -9.01 -11.49 17.43
C ALA A 189 -8.54 -10.72 16.18
N THR A 190 -7.70 -11.34 15.34
CA THR A 190 -7.05 -10.59 14.27
C THR A 190 -8.05 -10.20 13.17
N ASN A 191 -8.37 -8.90 13.11
CA ASN A 191 -9.10 -8.27 12.00
C ASN A 191 -8.13 -7.84 10.88
N ALA A 192 -7.13 -8.67 10.59
CA ALA A 192 -6.16 -8.39 9.54
C ALA A 192 -6.83 -8.43 8.17
N LEU A 193 -6.40 -7.57 7.25
CA LEU A 193 -6.93 -7.58 5.89
C LEU A 193 -6.31 -8.74 5.09
N MET A 194 -7.15 -9.64 4.60
CA MET A 194 -6.75 -10.66 3.63
C MET A 194 -6.55 -10.02 2.25
N HIS A 195 -5.31 -9.99 1.78
CA HIS A 195 -4.92 -9.29 0.56
C HIS A 195 -3.80 -10.01 -0.20
N ARG A 196 -3.53 -9.57 -1.42
CA ARG A 196 -2.38 -10.00 -2.23
C ARG A 196 -1.97 -8.93 -3.22
N SER A 197 -0.77 -9.10 -3.76
CA SER A 197 -0.41 -8.49 -5.04
C SER A 197 -1.02 -9.31 -6.17
N PRO A 198 -1.81 -8.73 -7.11
CA PRO A 198 -2.19 -9.46 -8.30
C PRO A 198 -0.96 -9.96 -9.07
N PRO A 199 -1.06 -11.14 -9.72
CA PRO A 199 -0.02 -11.63 -10.62
C PRO A 199 0.30 -10.58 -11.68
N LEU A 200 1.57 -10.51 -12.06
CA LEU A 200 2.01 -9.69 -13.20
C LEU A 200 1.93 -10.54 -14.47
N GLU A 201 1.42 -9.96 -15.55
CA GLU A 201 1.54 -10.52 -16.89
C GLU A 201 2.92 -10.19 -17.51
N ASN A 202 3.23 -10.76 -18.67
CA ASN A 202 4.51 -10.54 -19.33
C ASN A 202 4.74 -9.05 -19.64
N ASN A 203 5.90 -8.53 -19.26
CA ASN A 203 6.31 -7.13 -19.41
C ASN A 203 5.53 -6.13 -18.53
N GLU A 204 4.71 -6.59 -17.60
CA GLU A 204 4.14 -5.71 -16.58
C GLU A 204 5.10 -5.49 -15.42
N CYS A 205 4.99 -4.32 -14.79
CA CYS A 205 5.65 -4.05 -13.53
C CYS A 205 4.72 -3.28 -12.59
N ARG A 206 5.10 -3.27 -11.32
CA ARG A 206 4.44 -2.49 -10.28
C ARG A 206 5.45 -1.54 -9.64
N LEU A 207 5.14 -0.24 -9.61
CA LEU A 207 5.85 0.72 -8.76
C LEU A 207 5.08 0.80 -7.44
N LEU A 208 5.62 0.21 -6.38
CA LEU A 208 4.94 0.08 -5.10
C LEU A 208 5.64 0.91 -4.03
N LEU A 209 4.87 1.72 -3.31
CA LEU A 209 5.24 2.24 -2.00
C LEU A 209 4.52 1.46 -0.91
N ARG A 210 5.28 1.06 0.09
CA ARG A 210 4.82 0.46 1.32
C ARG A 210 5.44 1.18 2.50
N LEU A 211 4.59 1.59 3.43
CA LEU A 211 5.01 2.13 4.73
C LEU A 211 4.47 1.20 5.82
N ASP A 212 5.33 0.81 6.74
CA ASP A 212 4.98 0.02 7.91
C ASP A 212 5.33 0.79 9.18
N THR A 213 4.59 0.51 10.24
CA THR A 213 5.05 0.82 11.60
C THR A 213 6.35 0.09 11.91
N GLU A 214 7.19 0.66 12.76
CA GLU A 214 8.25 -0.10 13.40
C GLU A 214 7.61 -1.06 14.42
N ASN A 215 7.99 -2.34 14.36
CA ASN A 215 7.58 -3.29 15.39
C ASN A 215 8.40 -2.98 16.65
N VAL A 216 7.81 -2.22 17.56
CA VAL A 216 8.37 -2.06 18.90
C VAL A 216 7.96 -3.31 19.68
N LEU A 217 8.92 -4.22 19.88
CA LEU A 217 8.80 -5.34 20.82
C LEU A 217 8.83 -4.83 22.26
#